data_AF-A0AA43EM41-F1
#
_entry.id   AF-A0AA43EM41-F1
#
_cell.length_a   1.000
_cell.length_b   1.000
_cell.length_c   1.000
_cell.angle_alpha   90.00
_cell.angle_beta   90.00
_cell.angle_gamma   90.00
#
_symmetry.space_group_name_H-M   'P 1'
#
loop_
_entity.id
_entity.type
_entity.pdbx_description
1 polymer ?
#
loop_
_entity_poly.entity_id
_entity_poly.type
_entity_poly.pdbx_seq_one_letter_code
_entity_poly.pdbx_strand_id
1 'polypeptide(L)'
;MRFDPALAAQEAFNQTEVELGSDWNTAVELEETFSSNAGTTAREAYEGLLALAQQYPNAHSFQAFCIYITWQQVTEETIARHFETGLRLCEVYLASQKGKSSRDIECISELHRSFRAGLGLEEQDELQMEFKRDTPKGGD
;
A
#
# COMPACT_ATOMS: atom_id res chain seq x y z
N MET A 1 -7.00 -12.77 -10.44
CA MET A 1 -5.83 -13.31 -9.73
C MET A 1 -6.27 -13.65 -8.31
N ARG A 2 -5.82 -14.76 -7.71
CA ARG A 2 -6.07 -15.03 -6.28
C ARG A 2 -4.94 -14.34 -5.51
N PHE A 3 -5.15 -13.07 -5.20
CA PHE A 3 -4.16 -12.24 -4.51
C PHE A 3 -4.17 -12.58 -3.02
N ASP A 4 -3.02 -13.01 -2.49
CA ASP A 4 -2.82 -13.27 -1.06
C ASP A 4 -1.78 -12.26 -0.53
N PRO A 5 -2.20 -11.30 0.31
CA PRO A 5 -1.32 -10.23 0.77
C PRO A 5 -0.23 -10.72 1.74
N ALA A 6 -0.45 -11.83 2.46
CA ALA A 6 0.55 -12.41 3.35
C ALA A 6 1.66 -13.07 2.56
N LEU A 7 1.30 -13.86 1.55
CA LEU A 7 2.26 -14.47 0.65
C LEU A 7 3.03 -13.40 -0.16
N ALA A 8 2.34 -12.39 -0.69
CA ALA A 8 2.98 -11.31 -1.44
C ALA A 8 3.95 -10.50 -0.56
N ALA A 9 3.59 -10.22 0.69
CA ALA A 9 4.48 -9.58 1.65
C ALA A 9 5.76 -10.41 1.88
N GLN A 10 5.62 -11.70 2.16
CA GLN A 10 6.77 -12.58 2.39
C GLN A 10 7.69 -12.68 1.18
N GLU A 11 7.12 -12.85 -0.02
CA GLU A 11 7.89 -12.92 -1.27
C GLU A 11 8.66 -11.61 -1.51
N ALA A 12 8.01 -10.47 -1.30
CA ALA A 12 8.65 -9.16 -1.45
C ALA A 12 9.76 -8.97 -0.41
N PHE A 13 9.51 -9.29 0.87
CA PHE A 13 10.45 -9.12 1.97
C PHE A 13 11.74 -9.91 1.76
N ASN A 14 11.65 -11.13 1.23
CA ASN A 14 12.81 -11.97 0.93
C ASN A 14 13.76 -11.36 -0.12
N GLN A 15 13.30 -10.38 -0.92
CA GLN A 15 14.12 -9.68 -1.90
C GLN A 15 14.76 -8.39 -1.35
N THR A 16 14.48 -8.03 -0.09
CA THR A 16 14.86 -6.71 0.47
C THR A 16 16.24 -6.68 1.11
N GLU A 17 16.83 -7.84 1.43
CA GLU A 17 18.16 -7.92 2.05
C GLU A 17 19.21 -7.10 1.28
N VAL A 18 19.24 -7.26 -0.05
CA VAL A 18 20.17 -6.53 -0.92
C VAL A 18 19.85 -5.04 -1.03
N GLU A 19 18.61 -4.63 -0.77
CA GLU A 19 18.15 -3.25 -0.86
C GLU A 19 18.41 -2.46 0.43
N LEU A 20 18.35 -3.13 1.58
CA LEU A 20 18.43 -2.52 2.92
C LEU A 20 19.84 -2.54 3.51
N GLY A 21 20.70 -3.45 3.08
CA GLY A 21 22.10 -3.48 3.50
C GLY A 21 22.26 -3.54 5.02
N SER A 22 22.77 -2.48 5.65
CA SER A 22 23.02 -2.44 7.10
C SER A 22 21.75 -2.48 7.95
N ASP A 23 20.62 -1.99 7.43
CA ASP A 23 19.35 -1.96 8.16
C ASP A 23 18.51 -3.23 7.95
N TRP A 24 19.06 -4.23 7.24
CA TRP A 24 18.39 -5.51 7.02
C TRP A 24 18.02 -6.21 8.33
N ASN A 25 18.95 -6.31 9.28
CA ASN A 25 18.68 -6.95 10.58
C ASN A 25 17.55 -6.25 11.33
N THR A 26 17.52 -4.91 11.30
CA THR A 26 16.44 -4.12 11.90
C THR A 26 15.10 -4.40 11.22
N ALA A 27 15.08 -4.51 9.89
CA ALA A 27 13.86 -4.87 9.16
C ALA A 27 13.36 -6.27 9.54
N VAL A 28 14.26 -7.25 9.70
CA VAL A 28 13.92 -8.62 10.14
C VAL A 28 13.32 -8.61 11.54
N GLU A 29 13.97 -7.94 12.51
CA GLU A 29 13.45 -7.86 13.88
C GLU A 29 12.06 -7.22 13.95
N LEU A 30 11.84 -6.17 13.16
CA LEU A 30 10.54 -5.51 13.06
C LEU A 30 9.49 -6.40 12.39
N GLU A 31 9.86 -7.11 11.31
CA GLU A 31 8.94 -8.04 10.62
C GLU A 31 8.56 -9.21 11.51
N GLU A 32 9.50 -9.84 12.21
CA GLU A 32 9.24 -10.91 13.17
C GLU A 32 8.33 -10.44 14.31
N THR A 33 8.56 -9.22 14.81
CA THR A 33 7.73 -8.61 15.85
C THR A 33 6.32 -8.36 15.32
N PHE A 34 6.19 -7.82 14.11
CA PHE A 34 4.92 -7.58 13.45
C PHE A 34 4.11 -8.87 13.24
N SER A 35 4.74 -9.92 12.71
CA SER A 35 4.08 -11.18 12.36
C SER A 35 3.73 -12.07 13.56
N SER A 36 4.48 -11.98 14.66
CA SER A 36 4.32 -12.84 15.84
C SER A 36 3.54 -12.20 16.99
N ASN A 37 3.16 -10.93 16.89
CA ASN A 37 2.44 -10.21 17.94
C ASN A 37 1.11 -9.63 17.44
N ALA A 38 0.33 -9.06 18.35
CA ALA A 38 -0.90 -8.35 18.04
C ALA A 38 -1.01 -7.06 18.87
N GLY A 39 -1.97 -6.20 18.51
CA GLY A 39 -2.24 -4.96 19.24
C GLY A 39 -1.07 -3.98 19.17
N THR A 40 -0.76 -3.31 20.29
CA THR A 40 0.22 -2.21 20.31
C THR A 40 1.61 -2.63 19.82
N THR A 41 2.09 -3.81 20.20
CA THR A 41 3.42 -4.30 19.82
C THR A 41 3.54 -4.50 18.30
N ALA A 42 2.54 -5.14 17.67
CA ALA A 42 2.51 -5.28 16.21
C ALA A 42 2.38 -3.92 15.52
N ARG A 43 1.57 -3.01 16.08
CA ARG A 43 1.42 -1.66 15.54
C ARG A 43 2.73 -0.85 15.57
N GLU A 44 3.48 -0.92 16.66
CA GLU A 44 4.77 -0.22 16.78
C GLU A 44 5.80 -0.79 15.79
N ALA A 45 5.82 -2.10 15.61
CA ALA A 45 6.68 -2.75 14.62
C ALA A 45 6.30 -2.35 13.18
N TYR A 46 5.01 -2.33 12.86
CA TYR A 46 4.49 -1.83 11.59
C TYR A 46 4.88 -0.36 11.34
N GLU A 47 4.70 0.52 12.33
CA GLU A 47 5.12 1.93 12.23
C GLU A 47 6.64 2.05 12.03
N GLY A 48 7.43 1.18 12.66
CA GLY A 48 8.88 1.07 12.46
C GLY A 48 9.27 0.67 11.03
N LEU A 49 8.60 -0.33 10.45
CA LEU A 49 8.82 -0.75 9.05
C LEU A 49 8.52 0.39 8.07
N LEU A 50 7.43 1.12 8.28
CA LEU A 50 7.09 2.28 7.46
C LEU A 50 8.10 3.43 7.61
N ALA A 51 8.61 3.66 8.81
CA ALA A 51 9.64 4.67 9.05
C ALA A 51 10.96 4.29 8.36
N LEU A 52 11.33 3.01 8.38
CA LEU A 52 12.50 2.50 7.66
C LEU A 52 12.33 2.68 6.15
N ALA A 53 11.14 2.41 5.61
CA ALA A 53 10.87 2.54 4.18
C ALA A 53 11.07 3.97 3.68
N GLN A 54 10.83 4.99 4.50
CA GLN A 54 11.10 6.39 4.14
C GLN A 54 12.58 6.68 3.89
N GLN A 55 13.49 5.92 4.51
CA GLN A 55 14.93 6.06 4.32
C GLN A 55 15.42 5.37 3.02
N TYR A 56 14.63 4.44 2.50
CA TYR A 56 14.95 3.61 1.34
C TYR A 56 13.93 3.75 0.20
N PRO A 57 13.74 4.95 -0.40
CA PRO A 57 12.74 5.16 -1.45
C PRO A 57 13.02 4.34 -2.74
N ASN A 58 14.25 3.86 -2.92
CA ASN A 58 14.66 3.03 -4.06
C ASN A 58 14.66 1.53 -3.75
N ALA A 59 14.38 1.10 -2.51
CA ALA A 59 14.23 -0.30 -2.15
C ALA A 59 12.87 -0.81 -2.61
N HIS A 60 12.75 -1.12 -3.90
CA HIS A 60 11.46 -1.39 -4.54
C HIS A 60 10.74 -2.58 -3.92
N SER A 61 11.47 -3.63 -3.57
CA SER A 61 10.89 -4.82 -2.93
C SER A 61 10.42 -4.46 -1.52
N PHE A 62 11.16 -3.62 -0.79
CA PHE A 62 10.78 -3.20 0.56
C PHE A 62 9.57 -2.27 0.55
N GLN A 63 9.49 -1.35 -0.43
CA GLN A 63 8.30 -0.52 -0.61
C GLN A 63 7.06 -1.36 -0.93
N ALA A 64 7.20 -2.38 -1.80
CA ALA A 64 6.10 -3.30 -2.12
C ALA A 64 5.65 -4.08 -0.88
N PHE A 65 6.61 -4.61 -0.10
CA PHE A 65 6.35 -5.25 1.18
C PHE A 65 5.54 -4.34 2.13
N CYS A 66 5.95 -3.08 2.31
CA CYS A 66 5.23 -2.13 3.14
C CYS A 66 3.78 -1.92 2.70
N ILE A 67 3.51 -1.88 1.39
CA ILE A 67 2.14 -1.78 0.86
C ILE A 67 1.32 -3.03 1.21
N TYR A 68 1.91 -4.22 1.06
CA TYR A 68 1.22 -5.48 1.35
C TYR A 68 0.85 -5.61 2.83
N ILE A 69 1.77 -5.29 3.76
CA ILE A 69 1.46 -5.33 5.20
C ILE A 69 0.46 -4.23 5.59
N THR A 70 0.45 -3.06 4.92
CA THR A 70 -0.61 -2.06 5.12
C THR A 70 -1.98 -2.59 4.74
N TRP A 71 -2.09 -3.39 3.67
CA TRP A 71 -3.35 -4.05 3.33
C TRP A 71 -3.75 -5.09 4.39
N GLN A 72 -2.80 -5.84 4.95
CA GLN A 72 -3.09 -6.75 6.07
C GLN A 72 -3.66 -5.98 7.28
N GLN A 73 -3.11 -4.80 7.58
CA GLN A 73 -3.63 -3.93 8.64
C GLN A 73 -5.06 -3.44 8.36
N VAL A 74 -5.40 -3.12 7.11
CA VAL A 74 -6.81 -2.82 6.72
C VAL A 74 -7.74 -4.00 7.01
N THR A 75 -7.28 -5.23 6.74
CA THR A 75 -8.09 -6.43 6.98
C THR A 75 -8.23 -6.80 8.45
N GLU A 76 -7.26 -6.41 9.28
CA GLU A 76 -7.29 -6.61 10.74
C GLU A 76 -8.12 -5.53 11.44
N GLU A 77 -7.85 -4.26 11.12
CA GLU A 77 -8.55 -3.10 11.64
C GLU A 77 -8.98 -2.18 10.49
N THR A 78 -10.26 -2.26 10.10
CA THR A 78 -10.78 -1.53 8.94
C THR A 78 -11.07 -0.06 9.28
N ILE A 79 -10.01 0.73 9.47
CA ILE A 79 -10.07 2.18 9.77
C ILE A 79 -9.48 3.04 8.64
N ALA A 80 -10.01 4.26 8.50
CA ALA A 80 -9.63 5.20 7.43
C ALA A 80 -8.12 5.44 7.34
N ARG A 81 -7.41 5.56 8.48
CA ARG A 81 -5.97 5.82 8.53
C ARG A 81 -5.15 4.79 7.75
N HIS A 82 -5.51 3.50 7.79
CA HIS A 82 -4.80 2.46 7.06
C HIS A 82 -5.03 2.58 5.55
N PHE A 83 -6.25 2.91 5.14
CA PHE A 83 -6.55 3.18 3.74
C PHE A 83 -5.82 4.41 3.19
N GLU A 84 -5.79 5.52 3.94
CA GLU A 84 -5.05 6.74 3.57
C GLU A 84 -3.55 6.48 3.44
N THR A 85 -2.99 5.70 4.37
CA THR A 85 -1.58 5.31 4.35
C THR A 85 -1.28 4.46 3.12
N GLY A 86 -2.09 3.42 2.88
CA GLY A 86 -1.94 2.52 1.74
C GLY A 86 -2.06 3.24 0.40
N LEU A 87 -3.02 4.16 0.28
CA LEU A 87 -3.19 5.02 -0.90
C LEU A 87 -1.92 5.81 -1.20
N ARG A 88 -1.37 6.52 -0.20
CA ARG A 88 -0.15 7.32 -0.37
C ARG A 88 1.04 6.47 -0.78
N LEU A 89 1.23 5.30 -0.15
CA LEU A 89 2.32 4.39 -0.47
C LEU A 89 2.20 3.88 -1.92
N CYS A 90 0.99 3.52 -2.35
CA CYS A 90 0.72 3.11 -3.73
C CYS A 90 1.01 4.23 -4.73
N GLU A 91 0.59 5.46 -4.47
CA GLU A 91 0.83 6.59 -5.38
C GLU A 91 2.33 6.86 -5.56
N VAL A 92 3.09 6.88 -4.47
CA VAL A 92 4.56 7.03 -4.52
C VAL A 92 5.20 5.87 -5.26
N TYR A 93 4.76 4.64 -5.00
CA TYR A 93 5.27 3.45 -5.68
C TYR A 93 4.91 3.44 -7.16
N LEU A 94 3.72 3.84 -7.57
CA LEU A 94 3.28 3.77 -8.97
C LEU A 94 3.74 4.96 -9.82
N ALA A 95 4.26 6.03 -9.21
CA ALA A 95 4.78 7.21 -9.91
C ALA A 95 5.91 6.90 -10.92
N SER A 96 6.60 5.76 -10.77
CA SER A 96 7.62 5.28 -11.71
C SER A 96 7.62 3.76 -11.74
N GLN A 97 7.75 3.15 -12.91
CA GLN A 97 7.84 1.68 -13.06
C GLN A 97 9.29 1.17 -13.14
N LYS A 98 10.27 2.08 -13.20
CA LYS A 98 11.68 1.72 -13.44
C LYS A 98 12.21 0.86 -12.29
N GLY A 99 12.78 -0.30 -12.63
CA GLY A 99 13.43 -1.21 -11.66
C GLY A 99 12.47 -2.07 -10.85
N LYS A 100 11.16 -1.96 -11.07
CA LYS A 100 10.13 -2.68 -10.31
C LYS A 100 9.68 -3.94 -11.02
N SER A 101 9.30 -4.94 -10.24
CA SER A 101 8.71 -6.17 -10.74
C SER A 101 7.36 -5.88 -11.41
N SER A 102 7.13 -6.44 -12.61
CA SER A 102 5.83 -6.35 -13.28
C SER A 102 4.70 -6.96 -12.44
N ARG A 103 5.01 -8.00 -11.66
CA ARG A 103 4.07 -8.63 -10.73
C ARG A 103 3.65 -7.66 -9.62
N ASP A 104 4.61 -6.97 -9.01
CA ASP A 104 4.30 -6.00 -7.95
C ASP A 104 3.53 -4.81 -8.48
N ILE A 105 3.86 -4.33 -9.68
CA ILE A 105 3.10 -3.26 -10.34
C ILE A 105 1.63 -3.67 -10.53
N GLU A 106 1.36 -4.90 -10.99
CA GLU A 106 0.00 -5.40 -11.17
C GLU A 106 -0.75 -5.49 -9.82
N CYS A 107 -0.15 -6.17 -8.84
CA CYS A 107 -0.75 -6.35 -7.51
C CYS A 107 -1.01 -5.00 -6.80
N ILE A 108 -0.05 -4.08 -6.83
CA ILE A 108 -0.13 -2.78 -6.18
C ILE A 108 -1.15 -1.88 -6.89
N SER A 109 -1.30 -2.00 -8.22
CA SER A 109 -2.36 -1.29 -8.95
C SER A 109 -3.76 -1.72 -8.51
N GLU A 110 -3.97 -3.02 -8.24
CA GLU A 110 -5.24 -3.53 -7.71
C GLU A 110 -5.47 -3.11 -6.25
N LEU A 111 -4.42 -3.12 -5.42
CA LEU A 111 -4.49 -2.61 -4.05
C LEU A 111 -4.78 -1.11 -4.02
N HIS A 112 -4.20 -0.33 -4.91
CA HIS A 112 -4.48 1.10 -5.05
C HIS A 112 -5.98 1.36 -5.28
N ARG A 113 -6.62 0.57 -6.16
CA ARG A 113 -8.08 0.65 -6.36
C ARG A 113 -8.83 0.30 -5.09
N SER A 114 -8.45 -0.79 -4.43
CA SER A 114 -9.06 -1.21 -3.16
C SER A 114 -8.91 -0.17 -2.04
N PHE A 115 -7.77 0.53 -1.97
CA PHE A 115 -7.58 1.60 -1.00
C PHE A 115 -8.48 2.80 -1.27
N ARG A 116 -8.64 3.18 -2.55
CA ARG A 116 -9.57 4.23 -2.96
C ARG A 116 -11.02 3.86 -2.68
N ALA A 117 -11.40 2.61 -2.96
CA ALA A 117 -12.71 2.04 -2.67
C ALA A 117 -13.06 2.20 -1.19
N GLY A 118 -12.14 1.78 -0.30
CA GLY A 118 -12.33 1.86 1.14
C GLY A 118 -12.46 3.28 1.69
N LEU A 119 -12.01 4.28 0.94
CA LEU A 119 -12.17 5.71 1.25
C LEU A 119 -13.39 6.35 0.57
N GLY A 120 -14.16 5.61 -0.22
CA GLY A 120 -15.29 6.14 -1.00
C GLY A 120 -14.86 7.06 -2.16
N LEU A 121 -13.64 6.89 -2.67
CA LEU A 121 -13.07 7.72 -3.74
C LEU A 121 -13.32 7.16 -5.16
N GLU A 122 -14.05 6.05 -5.28
CA GLU A 122 -14.41 5.45 -6.58
C GLU A 122 -15.59 6.16 -7.26
N GLU A 123 -16.48 6.82 -6.50
CA GLU A 123 -17.76 7.37 -7.01
C GLU A 123 -17.71 8.83 -7.49
N GLN A 124 -16.58 9.55 -7.39
CA GLN A 124 -16.55 10.98 -7.76
C GLN A 124 -16.35 11.26 -9.27
N ASP A 125 -15.96 10.27 -10.08
CA ASP A 125 -15.72 10.48 -11.51
C ASP A 125 -17.01 10.35 -12.38
N GLU A 126 -17.94 9.47 -12.01
CA GLU A 126 -19.18 9.26 -12.80
C GLU A 126 -20.30 10.25 -12.45
N LEU A 127 -20.48 10.60 -11.16
CA LEU A 127 -21.52 11.55 -10.73
C LEU A 127 -21.27 12.99 -11.21
N GLN A 128 -20.01 13.43 -11.36
CA GLN A 128 -19.72 14.77 -11.92
C GLN A 128 -19.98 14.87 -13.43
N MET A 129 -19.94 13.75 -14.18
CA MET A 129 -20.27 13.75 -15.60
C MET A 129 -21.78 13.76 -15.86
N GLU A 130 -22.58 13.13 -14.99
CA GLU A 130 -24.04 13.08 -15.14
C GLU A 130 -24.71 14.42 -14.75
N PHE A 131 -24.24 15.09 -13.68
CA PHE A 131 -24.75 16.42 -13.30
C PHE A 131 -24.45 17.52 -14.32
N LYS A 132 -23.46 17.33 -15.20
CA LYS A 132 -23.13 18.29 -16.27
C LYS A 132 -23.97 18.10 -17.54
N ARG A 133 -24.70 16.98 -17.67
CA ARG A 133 -25.64 16.73 -18.78
C ARG A 133 -27.06 17.24 -18.48
N ASP A 134 -27.41 17.39 -17.21
CA ASP A 134 -28.76 17.81 -16.78
C ASP A 134 -28.89 19.32 -16.50
N THR A 135 -27.98 20.15 -17.04
CA THR A 135 -28.25 21.59 -17.11
C THR A 135 -28.99 21.89 -18.42
N PRO A 136 -30.32 22.04 -18.43
CA PRO A 136 -31.00 22.56 -19.61
C PRO A 136 -30.44 23.96 -19.87
N LYS A 137 -29.83 24.15 -21.03
CA LYS A 137 -29.69 25.48 -21.62
C LYS A 137 -31.10 25.96 -21.97
N GLY A 138 -31.81 26.48 -20.96
CA GLY A 138 -33.04 27.21 -21.16
C GLY A 138 -32.74 28.42 -22.03
N GLY A 139 -33.28 28.41 -23.25
CA GLY A 139 -33.41 29.60 -24.07
C GLY A 139 -34.56 30.45 -23.56
N ASP A 140 -34.33 31.75 -23.48
CA ASP A 140 -34.98 32.78 -24.30
C ASP A 140 -34.06 34.01 -24.33
#